data_AF-A0A955CGU1-F1
#
_entry.id   AF-A0A955CGU1-F1
#
_cell.length_a   1.000
_cell.length_b   1.000
_cell.length_c   1.000
_cell.angle_alpha   90.00
_cell.angle_beta   90.00
_cell.angle_gamma   90.00
#
_symmetry.space_group_name_H-M   'P 1'
#
loop_
_entity.id
_entity.type
_entity.pdbx_description
1 polymer ?
#
loop_
_entity_poly.entity_id
_entity_poly.type
_entity_poly.pdbx_seq_one_letter_code
_entity_poly.pdbx_strand_id
1 'polypeptide(L)'
;MNRQVPANVWRIVDASLNRAAEGLRVCEDYVRFAWDDVFLCAQLKDLRHALAQLAQQLPRTALHASRDTVGDVGTRVTVEDERQRSDAWHACQASFERTKQAFRSLEEFGKAISAS
;
A
#
# COMPACT_ATOMS: atom_id res chain seq x y z
N MET A 1 -15.92 14.17 24.07
CA MET A 1 -16.65 14.31 22.79
C MET A 1 -16.07 13.26 21.86
N ASN A 2 -16.78 12.16 21.59
CA ASN A 2 -16.24 11.02 20.84
C ASN A 2 -16.28 11.39 19.34
N ARG A 3 -15.14 11.72 18.74
CA ARG A 3 -15.13 12.19 17.35
C ARG A 3 -15.19 10.95 16.47
N GLN A 4 -16.22 10.80 15.67
CA GLN A 4 -16.25 9.71 14.69
C GLN A 4 -15.25 10.01 13.56
N VAL A 5 -14.39 9.03 13.27
CA VAL A 5 -13.47 9.10 12.14
C VAL A 5 -14.30 9.13 10.83
N PRO A 6 -14.10 10.13 9.95
CA PRO A 6 -14.80 10.22 8.68
C PRO A 6 -14.58 9.01 7.75
N ALA A 7 -15.60 8.62 6.99
CA ALA A 7 -15.53 7.48 6.08
C ALA A 7 -14.44 7.59 4.99
N ASN A 8 -14.15 8.81 4.52
CA ASN A 8 -13.08 9.05 3.55
C ASN A 8 -11.67 8.78 4.12
N VAL A 9 -11.46 8.98 5.43
CA VAL A 9 -10.19 8.63 6.09
C VAL A 9 -9.99 7.11 6.07
N TRP A 10 -11.04 6.34 6.36
CA TRP A 10 -10.99 4.88 6.26
C TRP A 10 -10.74 4.38 4.82
N ARG A 11 -11.35 5.03 3.82
CA ARG A 11 -11.10 4.72 2.39
C ARG A 11 -9.64 4.94 2.01
N ILE A 12 -9.04 6.03 2.46
CA ILE A 12 -7.63 6.34 2.19
C ILE A 12 -6.71 5.32 2.85
N VAL A 13 -7.01 4.91 4.08
CA VAL A 13 -6.24 3.88 4.79
C VAL A 13 -6.35 2.52 4.10
N ASP A 14 -7.55 2.09 3.69
CA ASP A 14 -7.74 0.84 2.93
C ASP A 14 -6.95 0.84 1.62
N ALA A 15 -7.06 1.92 0.84
CA ALA A 15 -6.34 2.08 -0.42
C ALA A 15 -4.81 2.09 -0.21
N SER A 16 -4.32 2.73 0.85
CA SER A 16 -2.89 2.81 1.17
C SER A 16 -2.34 1.47 1.66
N LEU A 17 -3.10 0.71 2.46
CA LEU A 17 -2.74 -0.65 2.85
C LEU A 17 -2.60 -1.56 1.63
N ASN A 18 -3.55 -1.48 0.69
CA ASN A 18 -3.50 -2.26 -0.54
C ASN A 18 -2.26 -1.91 -1.38
N ARG A 19 -2.06 -0.62 -1.68
CA ARG A 19 -0.90 -0.15 -2.47
C ARG A 19 0.44 -0.54 -1.85
N ALA A 20 0.56 -0.47 -0.52
CA ALA A 20 1.77 -0.90 0.17
C ALA A 20 1.99 -2.42 0.01
N ALA A 21 0.94 -3.23 0.18
CA ALA A 21 1.02 -4.68 0.06
C ALA A 21 1.36 -5.15 -1.37
N GLU A 22 0.80 -4.50 -2.39
CA GLU A 22 1.10 -4.74 -3.80
C GLU A 22 2.54 -4.32 -4.15
N GLY A 23 2.97 -3.12 -3.74
CA GLY A 23 4.34 -2.65 -3.98
C GLY A 23 5.39 -3.57 -3.36
N LEU A 24 5.17 -4.02 -2.12
CA LEU A 24 6.04 -5.00 -1.46
C LEU A 24 6.04 -6.35 -2.18
N ARG A 25 4.91 -6.77 -2.76
CA ARG A 25 4.82 -8.03 -3.52
C ARG A 25 5.69 -7.99 -4.76
N VAL A 26 5.69 -6.86 -5.48
CA VAL A 26 6.54 -6.67 -6.66
C VAL A 26 8.02 -6.71 -6.28
N CYS A 27 8.40 -6.04 -5.18
CA CYS A 27 9.78 -6.11 -4.68
C CYS A 27 10.18 -7.54 -4.28
N GLU A 28 9.28 -8.28 -3.62
CA GLU A 28 9.50 -9.67 -3.21
C GLU A 28 9.72 -10.57 -4.43
N ASP A 29 8.91 -10.41 -5.49
CA ASP A 29 9.07 -11.17 -6.72
C ASP A 29 10.37 -10.81 -7.46
N TYR A 30 10.80 -9.54 -7.44
CA TYR A 30 12.10 -9.16 -8.00
C TYR A 30 13.26 -9.83 -7.28
N VAL A 31 13.33 -9.73 -5.94
CA VAL A 31 14.45 -10.34 -5.21
C VAL A 31 14.43 -11.87 -5.29
N ARG A 32 13.24 -12.47 -5.42
CA ARG A 32 13.09 -13.92 -5.56
C ARG A 32 13.51 -14.43 -6.94
N PHE A 33 13.08 -13.77 -8.01
CA PHE A 33 13.18 -14.33 -9.37
C PHE A 33 14.26 -13.67 -10.23
N ALA A 34 14.70 -12.45 -9.89
CA ALA A 34 15.73 -11.73 -10.64
C ALA A 34 17.06 -11.62 -9.88
N TRP A 35 17.03 -11.66 -8.54
CA TRP A 35 18.23 -11.60 -7.69
C TRP A 35 18.56 -12.95 -7.03
N ASP A 36 17.60 -13.88 -6.92
CA ASP A 36 17.76 -15.17 -6.22
C ASP A 36 18.22 -15.03 -4.76
N ASP A 37 17.81 -13.96 -4.06
CA ASP A 37 18.20 -13.69 -2.67
C ASP A 37 17.13 -14.17 -1.68
N VAL A 38 17.40 -15.32 -1.05
CA VAL A 38 16.51 -15.93 -0.04
C VAL A 38 16.32 -15.05 1.20
N PHE A 39 17.37 -14.32 1.61
CA PHE A 39 17.33 -13.49 2.80
C PHE A 39 16.41 -12.29 2.56
N LEU A 40 16.60 -11.55 1.47
CA LEU A 40 15.74 -10.43 1.12
C LEU A 40 14.30 -10.85 0.83
N CYS A 41 14.11 -12.01 0.20
CA CYS A 41 12.80 -12.59 0.00
C CYS A 41 12.07 -12.84 1.34
N ALA A 42 12.76 -13.39 2.34
CA ALA A 42 12.19 -13.61 3.67
C ALA A 42 11.81 -12.28 4.35
N GLN A 43 12.72 -11.29 4.31
CA GLN A 43 12.48 -9.97 4.91
C GLN A 43 11.25 -9.26 4.31
N LEU A 44 11.07 -9.31 2.98
CA LEU A 44 9.93 -8.70 2.30
C LEU A 44 8.62 -9.45 2.58
N LYS A 45 8.69 -10.78 2.67
CA LYS A 45 7.56 -11.61 3.06
C LYS A 45 7.11 -11.30 4.48
N ASP A 46 8.04 -11.17 5.42
CA ASP A 46 7.76 -10.84 6.82
C ASP A 46 7.15 -9.44 6.94
N LEU A 47 7.67 -8.46 6.21
CA LEU A 47 7.11 -7.12 6.17
C LEU A 47 5.67 -7.12 5.63
N ARG A 48 5.39 -7.90 4.57
CA ARG A 48 4.02 -8.10 4.05
C ARG A 48 3.10 -8.76 5.07
N HIS A 49 3.58 -9.77 5.79
CA HIS A 49 2.79 -10.41 6.86
C HIS A 49 2.51 -9.45 8.01
N ALA A 50 3.48 -8.66 8.44
CA ALA A 50 3.30 -7.64 9.47
C ALA A 50 2.25 -6.59 9.04
N LEU A 51 2.34 -6.09 7.81
CA LEU A 51 1.35 -5.17 7.25
C LEU A 51 -0.06 -5.76 7.24
N ALA A 52 -0.19 -7.01 6.81
CA ALA A 52 -1.48 -7.70 6.80
C ALA A 52 -2.06 -7.90 8.21
N GLN A 53 -1.22 -8.21 9.20
CA GLN A 53 -1.64 -8.33 10.60
C GLN A 53 -2.11 -6.99 11.17
N LEU A 54 -1.39 -5.89 10.87
CA LEU A 54 -1.81 -4.54 11.27
C LEU A 54 -3.16 -4.17 10.65
N ALA A 55 -3.36 -4.48 9.36
CA ALA A 55 -4.63 -4.24 8.69
C ALA A 55 -5.82 -4.96 9.35
N GLN A 56 -5.59 -6.14 9.94
CA GLN A 56 -6.64 -6.90 10.64
C GLN A 56 -7.06 -6.27 11.96
N GLN A 57 -6.23 -5.42 12.56
CA GLN A 57 -6.54 -4.71 13.82
C GLN A 57 -7.48 -3.52 13.58
N LEU A 58 -7.65 -3.09 12.32
CA LEU A 58 -8.54 -1.98 11.98
C LEU A 58 -10.00 -2.44 11.86
N PRO A 59 -10.98 -1.56 12.11
CA PRO A 59 -12.40 -1.90 12.02
C PRO A 59 -12.79 -2.29 10.59
N ARG A 60 -12.96 -3.59 10.33
CA ARG A 60 -13.28 -4.12 9.00
C ARG A 60 -14.58 -3.55 8.41
N THR A 61 -15.57 -3.28 9.26
CA THR A 61 -16.85 -2.67 8.83
C THR A 61 -16.65 -1.26 8.30
N ALA A 62 -15.78 -0.46 8.91
CA ALA A 62 -15.46 0.88 8.45
C ALA A 62 -14.66 0.86 7.14
N LEU A 63 -13.68 -0.04 7.02
CA LEU A 63 -12.91 -0.21 5.77
C LEU A 63 -13.81 -0.67 4.62
N HIS A 64 -14.63 -1.71 4.81
CA HIS A 64 -15.51 -2.24 3.78
C HIS A 64 -16.62 -1.25 3.39
N ALA A 65 -17.22 -0.55 4.34
CA ALA A 65 -18.25 0.46 4.06
C ALA A 65 -17.69 1.68 3.30
N SER A 66 -16.37 1.90 3.36
CA SER A 66 -15.69 3.00 2.68
C SER A 66 -15.16 2.64 1.29
N ARG A 67 -15.20 1.35 0.90
CA ARG A 67 -14.73 0.90 -0.41
C ARG A 67 -15.69 1.38 -1.50
N ASP A 68 -15.17 2.28 -2.32
CA ASP A 68 -15.83 2.71 -3.55
C ASP A 68 -14.78 2.71 -4.67
N THR A 69 -14.44 1.49 -5.10
CA THR A 69 -13.47 1.23 -6.17
C THR A 69 -13.96 1.74 -7.52
N VAL A 70 -15.28 1.86 -7.71
CA VAL A 70 -15.91 2.28 -8.97
C VAL A 70 -15.90 3.81 -9.11
N GLY A 71 -16.05 4.55 -8.01
CA GLY A 71 -15.96 6.01 -7.97
C GLY A 71 -14.57 6.57 -7.68
N ASP A 72 -13.53 5.72 -7.59
CA ASP A 72 -12.14 6.16 -7.38
C ASP A 72 -11.64 6.98 -8.59
N VAL A 73 -11.64 8.31 -8.41
CA VAL A 73 -11.04 9.27 -9.34
C VAL A 73 -9.51 9.12 -9.32
N GLY A 74 -8.87 9.12 -10.49
CA GLY A 74 -7.42 8.97 -10.62
C GLY A 74 -6.95 7.58 -11.10
N THR A 75 -7.84 6.58 -11.14
CA THR A 75 -7.54 5.24 -11.71
C THR A 75 -7.17 5.25 -13.20
N ARG A 76 -7.52 6.33 -13.91
CA ARG A 76 -7.21 6.56 -15.34
C ARG A 76 -6.17 7.65 -15.59
N VAL A 77 -5.61 8.24 -14.54
CA VAL A 77 -4.55 9.25 -14.66
C VAL A 77 -3.22 8.51 -14.75
N THR A 78 -2.91 8.03 -15.95
CA THR A 78 -1.59 7.52 -16.30
C THR A 78 -0.77 8.67 -16.85
N VAL A 79 0.36 8.98 -16.22
CA VAL A 79 1.31 9.96 -16.75
C VAL A 79 2.04 9.31 -17.93
N GLU A 80 2.12 10.00 -19.07
CA GLU A 80 2.59 9.47 -20.37
C GLU A 80 4.03 8.92 -20.36
N ASP A 81 4.81 9.19 -19.31
CA ASP A 81 6.16 8.63 -19.08
C ASP A 81 6.18 7.14 -18.67
N GLU A 82 5.02 6.47 -18.62
CA GLU A 82 4.91 5.06 -18.25
C GLU A 82 5.48 4.08 -19.30
N ARG A 83 5.96 4.57 -20.46
CA ARG A 83 6.33 3.75 -21.62
C ARG A 83 7.81 3.46 -21.82
N GLN A 84 8.70 3.81 -20.89
CA GLN A 84 10.10 3.38 -20.94
C GLN A 84 10.56 2.85 -19.58
N ARG A 85 10.24 1.59 -19.26
CA ARG A 85 10.85 0.89 -18.10
C ARG A 85 11.45 -0.41 -18.62
N SER A 86 12.76 -0.40 -18.85
CA SER A 86 13.45 -1.42 -19.64
C SER A 86 14.02 -2.59 -18.84
N ASP A 87 13.84 -2.68 -17.51
CA ASP A 87 14.23 -3.89 -16.76
C ASP A 87 13.44 -4.07 -15.44
N ALA A 88 13.53 -5.29 -14.89
CA ALA A 88 12.87 -5.66 -13.63
C ALA A 88 13.37 -4.85 -12.42
N TRP A 89 14.60 -4.31 -12.49
CA TRP A 89 15.17 -3.48 -11.44
C TRP A 89 14.45 -2.14 -11.31
N HIS A 90 14.19 -1.44 -12.42
CA HIS A 90 13.40 -0.21 -12.41
C HIS A 90 11.98 -0.45 -11.88
N ALA A 91 11.37 -1.58 -12.22
CA ALA A 91 10.05 -1.95 -11.68
C ALA A 91 10.11 -2.15 -10.15
N CYS A 92 11.18 -2.77 -9.63
CA CYS A 92 11.43 -2.91 -8.20
C CYS A 92 11.60 -1.56 -7.50
N GLN A 93 12.46 -0.68 -8.02
CA GLN A 93 12.68 0.66 -7.47
C GLN A 93 11.40 1.49 -7.43
N ALA A 94 10.65 1.54 -8.54
CA ALA A 94 9.38 2.25 -8.60
C ALA A 94 8.35 1.68 -7.61
N SER A 95 8.39 0.37 -7.35
CA SER A 95 7.48 -0.28 -6.39
C SER A 95 7.85 0.05 -4.95
N PHE A 96 9.14 0.12 -4.60
CA PHE A 96 9.59 0.64 -3.30
C PHE A 96 9.17 2.09 -3.08
N GLU A 97 9.32 2.96 -4.09
CA GLU A 97 8.90 4.36 -3.99
C GLU A 97 7.39 4.48 -3.75
N ARG A 98 6.58 3.69 -4.46
CA ARG A 98 5.13 3.63 -4.23
C ARG A 98 4.77 3.10 -2.85
N THR A 99 5.45 2.06 -2.37
CA THR A 99 5.28 1.54 -1.00
C THR A 99 5.61 2.61 0.04
N LYS A 100 6.69 3.37 -0.15
CA LYS A 100 7.07 4.47 0.75
C LYS A 100 5.96 5.53 0.82
N GLN A 101 5.42 5.95 -0.33
CA GLN A 101 4.32 6.91 -0.36
C GLN A 101 3.04 6.35 0.28
N ALA A 102 2.76 5.07 0.08
CA ALA A 102 1.63 4.41 0.73
C ALA A 102 1.78 4.39 2.26
N PHE A 103 2.98 4.07 2.77
CA PHE A 103 3.29 4.15 4.20
C PHE A 103 3.18 5.57 4.75
N ARG A 104 3.61 6.58 3.98
CA ARG A 104 3.44 7.98 4.38
C ARG A 104 1.97 8.35 4.55
N SER A 105 1.10 7.90 3.64
CA SER A 105 -0.36 8.07 3.78
C SER A 105 -0.89 7.36 5.02
N LEU A 106 -0.49 6.10 5.26
CA LEU A 106 -0.91 5.37 6.46
C LEU A 106 -0.50 6.08 7.75
N GLU A 107 0.70 6.66 7.79
CA GLU A 107 1.18 7.41 8.94
C GLU A 107 0.30 8.65 9.20
N GLU A 108 0.07 9.48 8.18
CA GLU A 108 -0.67 10.73 8.33
C GLU A 108 -2.15 10.51 8.65
N PHE A 109 -2.82 9.57 7.96
CA PHE A 109 -4.22 9.25 8.23
C PHE A 109 -4.41 8.39 9.48
N GLY A 110 -3.39 7.62 9.88
CA GLY A 110 -3.35 6.92 11.16
C GLY A 110 -3.38 7.88 12.35
N LYS A 111 -2.64 8.99 12.28
CA LYS A 111 -2.71 10.07 13.30
C LYS A 111 -4.12 10.63 13.43
N ALA A 112 -4.83 10.82 12.32
CA ALA A 112 -6.21 11.32 12.33
C ALA A 112 -7.18 10.33 13.00
N ILE A 113 -6.97 9.02 12.82
CA ILE A 113 -7.73 7.97 13.52
C ILE A 113 -7.42 8.00 15.02
N SER A 114 -6.15 8.05 15.41
CA SER A 114 -5.76 8.05 16.82
C SER A 114 -6.19 9.30 17.61
N ALA A 115 -6.38 10.42 16.93
CA ALA A 115 -6.80 11.69 17.53
C ALA A 115 -8.34 11.85 17.66
N SER A 116 -9.12 10.86 17.21
CA SER A 116 -10.59 10.91 17.16
C SER A 116 -11.23 10.09 18.28
#